data_AF-A0A2M9JZS6-F1
#
_entry.id   AF-A0A2M9JZS6-F1
#
_cell.length_a   1.000
_cell.length_b   1.000
_cell.length_c   1.000
_cell.angle_alpha   90.00
_cell.angle_beta   90.00
_cell.angle_gamma   90.00
#
_symmetry.space_group_name_H-M   'P 1'
#
loop_
_entity.id
_entity.type
_entity.pdbx_description
1 polymer ?
#
loop_
_entity_poly.entity_id
_entity_poly.type
_entity_poly.pdbx_seq_one_letter_code
_entity_poly.pdbx_strand_id
1 'polypeptide(L)'
;MRTRTTAAALAGTALLALTGCGAETVSNKPAAPRTTPGTPTPTPTPTASKAAAAETASLSNMTGKGLQYAQDEAQAAGFYGLTSHDALGRGRMQAFDRNWKVCAQTPAAGKHPTDTKVDFAAVKLEEACPSKDADKPQPAGSTMPNFKGKSVKAAREVLDRAYSITVNDATSQHRIVFMESNWQICTQNPPAGTELDGRPVKFNAVKFNEPC
;
A
#
# COMPACT_ATOMS: atom_id res chain seq x y z
N MET A 1 37.40 49.75 19.68
CA MET A 1 36.29 50.71 19.49
C MET A 1 35.61 50.34 18.18
N ARG A 2 34.34 49.95 18.05
CA ARG A 2 33.14 50.09 18.88
C ARG A 2 32.27 48.83 18.70
N THR A 3 31.84 48.28 19.83
CA THR A 3 30.71 47.38 20.03
C THR A 3 29.41 48.03 19.55
N ARG A 4 28.50 47.24 18.95
CA ARG A 4 27.07 47.52 18.91
C ARG A 4 26.26 46.22 19.05
N THR A 5 25.91 45.94 20.29
CA THR A 5 24.80 45.10 20.71
C THR A 5 23.48 45.83 20.46
N THR A 6 22.47 45.15 19.93
CA THR A 6 21.05 45.51 20.12
C THR A 6 20.22 44.23 20.13
N ALA A 7 19.74 43.89 21.33
CA ALA A 7 18.69 42.91 21.56
C ALA A 7 17.32 43.60 21.43
N ALA A 8 16.32 42.87 20.95
CA ALA A 8 14.91 43.15 21.23
C ALA A 8 14.12 41.84 21.12
N ALA A 9 13.78 41.30 22.28
CA ALA A 9 12.83 40.20 22.47
C ALA A 9 11.47 40.79 22.86
N LEU A 10 10.39 40.30 22.26
CA LEU A 10 9.01 40.46 22.74
C LEU A 10 8.18 39.30 22.16
N ALA A 11 7.96 38.27 22.97
CA ALA A 11 6.98 37.22 22.69
C ALA A 11 6.08 37.09 23.93
N GLY A 12 4.86 37.62 23.83
CA GLY A 12 3.83 37.52 24.86
C GLY A 12 3.13 36.17 24.79
N THR A 13 3.15 35.43 25.89
CA THR A 13 2.49 34.14 26.06
C THR A 13 1.04 34.36 26.51
N ALA A 14 0.08 33.91 25.70
CA ALA A 14 -1.34 33.87 26.06
C ALA A 14 -1.66 32.55 26.78
N LEU A 15 -2.24 32.64 27.99
CA LEU A 15 -2.78 31.51 28.75
C LEU A 15 -4.18 31.13 28.22
N LEU A 16 -4.35 29.87 27.78
CA LEU A 16 -5.65 29.24 27.56
C LEU A 16 -5.98 28.35 28.77
N ALA A 17 -7.03 28.71 29.52
CA ALA A 17 -7.65 27.84 30.52
C ALA A 17 -8.81 27.08 29.85
N LEU A 18 -8.66 25.76 29.69
CA LEU A 18 -9.77 24.87 29.33
C LEU A 18 -10.47 24.39 30.60
N THR A 19 -11.68 24.88 30.83
CA THR A 19 -12.65 24.33 31.79
C THR A 19 -13.29 23.07 31.19
N GLY A 20 -12.95 21.89 31.73
CA GLY A 20 -13.63 20.63 31.42
C GLY A 20 -14.86 20.45 32.30
N CYS A 21 -16.06 20.42 31.69
CA CYS A 21 -17.28 20.00 32.38
C CYS A 21 -17.36 18.46 32.38
N GLY A 22 -17.64 17.94 33.57
CA GLY A 22 -17.75 16.52 33.88
C GLY A 22 -18.97 15.82 33.28
N ALA A 23 -18.86 14.50 33.31
CA ALA A 23 -19.84 13.51 32.89
C ALA A 23 -21.08 13.49 33.79
N GLU A 24 -22.24 13.14 33.21
CA GLU A 24 -23.25 12.33 33.91
C GLU A 24 -23.94 11.37 32.93
N THR A 25 -23.68 10.08 33.12
CA THR A 25 -24.42 8.97 32.53
C THR A 25 -25.62 8.65 33.42
N VAL A 26 -26.84 8.99 32.98
CA VAL A 26 -28.06 8.49 33.61
C VAL A 26 -28.59 7.31 32.79
N SER A 27 -28.31 6.12 33.30
CA SER A 27 -28.90 4.86 32.85
C SER A 27 -30.35 4.81 33.35
N ASN A 28 -31.31 4.95 32.44
CA ASN A 28 -32.73 4.79 32.77
C ASN A 28 -33.21 3.47 32.17
N LYS A 29 -33.49 2.50 33.04
CA LYS A 29 -34.02 1.17 32.69
C LYS A 29 -35.54 1.17 32.91
N PRO A 30 -36.38 1.09 31.87
CA PRO A 30 -37.81 0.88 32.05
C PRO A 30 -38.13 -0.60 32.33
N ALA A 31 -39.08 -0.80 33.24
CA ALA A 31 -39.62 -2.09 33.66
C ALA A 31 -40.41 -2.80 32.55
N ALA A 32 -40.39 -4.14 32.57
CA ALA A 32 -41.09 -5.01 31.64
C ALA A 32 -42.62 -5.01 31.87
N PRO A 33 -43.45 -4.99 30.81
CA PRO A 33 -44.89 -5.25 30.93
C PRO A 33 -45.21 -6.75 30.96
N ARG A 34 -46.25 -7.10 31.73
CA ARG A 34 -46.91 -8.42 31.81
C ARG A 34 -47.43 -8.88 30.45
N THR A 35 -47.24 -10.17 30.17
CA THR A 35 -47.80 -10.91 29.03
C THR A 35 -49.23 -11.38 29.32
N THR A 36 -50.17 -11.03 28.45
CA THR A 36 -51.46 -11.72 28.26
C THR A 36 -51.31 -12.78 27.15
N PRO A 37 -52.05 -13.91 27.20
CA PRO A 37 -52.01 -14.91 26.12
C PRO A 37 -52.73 -14.38 24.87
N GLY A 38 -51.96 -14.09 23.82
CA GLY A 38 -52.46 -13.70 22.50
C GLY A 38 -52.41 -14.86 21.50
N THR A 39 -53.46 -14.94 20.68
CA THR A 39 -53.69 -15.79 19.49
C THR A 39 -52.43 -16.02 18.63
N PRO A 40 -52.22 -17.22 18.05
CA PRO A 40 -51.05 -17.48 17.21
C PRO A 40 -51.06 -16.63 15.93
N THR A 41 -50.06 -15.76 15.80
CA THR A 41 -49.70 -15.03 14.57
C THR A 41 -49.18 -16.02 13.52
N PRO A 42 -49.59 -15.93 12.24
CA PRO A 42 -49.02 -16.76 11.20
C PRO A 42 -47.54 -16.43 11.01
N THR A 43 -46.71 -17.49 10.99
CA THR A 43 -45.28 -17.42 10.67
C THR A 43 -45.08 -16.74 9.32
N PRO A 44 -44.24 -15.69 9.19
CA PRO A 44 -43.87 -15.17 7.90
C PRO A 44 -43.08 -16.25 7.15
N THR A 45 -43.62 -16.73 6.04
CA THR A 45 -42.92 -17.55 5.06
C THR A 45 -41.62 -16.82 4.67
N PRO A 46 -40.45 -17.49 4.66
CA PRO A 46 -39.23 -16.85 4.20
C PRO A 46 -39.40 -16.54 2.72
N THR A 47 -39.59 -15.26 2.40
CA THR A 47 -39.42 -14.77 1.04
C THR A 47 -38.00 -15.11 0.64
N ALA A 48 -37.85 -16.04 -0.30
CA ALA A 48 -36.58 -16.32 -0.93
C ALA A 48 -36.01 -14.98 -1.42
N SER A 49 -34.93 -14.53 -0.78
CA SER A 49 -34.17 -13.37 -1.25
C SER A 49 -33.72 -13.70 -2.67
N LYS A 50 -34.36 -13.08 -3.66
CA LYS A 50 -33.91 -13.12 -5.05
C LYS A 50 -32.48 -12.61 -5.01
N ALA A 51 -31.50 -13.49 -5.21
CA ALA A 51 -30.11 -13.11 -5.33
C ALA A 51 -30.06 -11.97 -6.35
N ALA A 52 -29.66 -10.78 -5.90
CA ALA A 52 -29.46 -9.64 -6.79
C ALA A 52 -28.46 -10.11 -7.84
N ALA A 53 -28.86 -10.10 -9.11
CA ALA A 53 -27.94 -10.40 -10.19
C ALA A 53 -26.78 -9.41 -10.09
N ALA A 54 -25.55 -9.91 -10.06
CA ALA A 54 -24.37 -9.06 -9.99
C ALA A 54 -24.41 -8.07 -11.16
N GLU A 55 -24.34 -6.77 -10.86
CA GLU A 55 -24.26 -5.75 -11.89
C GLU A 55 -22.96 -5.94 -12.67
N THR A 56 -23.03 -5.89 -13.99
CA THR A 56 -21.84 -6.07 -14.86
C THR A 56 -21.57 -4.82 -15.68
N ALA A 57 -20.30 -4.46 -15.82
CA ALA A 57 -19.85 -3.34 -16.62
C ALA A 57 -18.76 -3.75 -17.61
N SER A 58 -18.49 -2.89 -18.59
CA SER A 58 -17.36 -3.06 -19.51
C SER A 58 -16.11 -2.42 -18.91
N LEU A 59 -15.06 -3.21 -18.72
CA LEU A 59 -13.71 -2.73 -18.42
C LEU A 59 -12.94 -2.52 -19.72
N SER A 60 -12.51 -1.28 -19.99
CA SER A 60 -11.70 -0.93 -21.17
C SER A 60 -10.25 -1.40 -21.05
N ASN A 61 -9.54 -1.48 -22.18
CA ASN A 61 -8.09 -1.73 -22.21
C ASN A 61 -7.32 -0.44 -21.93
N MET A 62 -6.62 -0.40 -20.80
CA MET A 62 -5.86 0.74 -20.29
C MET A 62 -4.36 0.65 -20.55
N THR A 63 -3.89 -0.41 -21.20
CA THR A 63 -2.47 -0.58 -21.51
C THR A 63 -1.94 0.62 -22.31
N GLY A 64 -0.84 1.22 -21.85
CA GLY A 64 -0.22 2.41 -22.42
C GLY A 64 -0.86 3.74 -22.01
N LYS A 65 -1.96 3.74 -21.25
CA LYS A 65 -2.60 4.96 -20.72
C LYS A 65 -1.99 5.39 -19.38
N GLY A 66 -2.24 6.65 -18.99
CA GLY A 66 -1.86 7.14 -17.66
C GLY A 66 -2.66 6.45 -16.55
N LEU A 67 -2.03 6.20 -15.40
CA LEU A 67 -2.66 5.45 -14.29
C LEU A 67 -3.90 6.16 -13.73
N GLN A 68 -3.84 7.48 -13.52
CA GLN A 68 -5.01 8.25 -13.07
C GLN A 68 -6.18 8.11 -14.06
N TYR A 69 -5.90 8.25 -15.35
CA TYR A 69 -6.92 8.12 -16.39
C TYR A 69 -7.54 6.72 -16.40
N ALA A 70 -6.72 5.68 -16.24
CA ALA A 70 -7.20 4.30 -16.16
C ALA A 70 -8.13 4.05 -14.96
N GLN A 71 -7.79 4.63 -13.80
CA GLN A 71 -8.63 4.54 -12.60
C GLN A 71 -9.94 5.31 -12.76
N ASP A 72 -9.88 6.54 -13.29
CA ASP A 72 -11.06 7.39 -13.51
C ASP A 72 -12.05 6.71 -14.47
N GLU A 73 -11.56 6.12 -15.57
CA GLU A 73 -12.38 5.39 -16.54
C GLU A 73 -12.98 4.11 -15.95
N ALA A 74 -12.21 3.36 -15.14
CA ALA A 74 -12.74 2.17 -14.47
C ALA A 74 -13.83 2.53 -13.45
N GLN A 75 -13.65 3.61 -12.68
CA GLN A 75 -14.66 4.13 -11.77
C GLN A 75 -15.90 4.65 -12.50
N ALA A 76 -15.73 5.35 -13.61
CA ALA A 76 -16.85 5.81 -14.44
C ALA A 76 -17.67 4.65 -15.01
N ALA A 77 -17.03 3.50 -15.25
CA ALA A 77 -17.70 2.26 -15.63
C ALA A 77 -18.33 1.50 -14.45
N GLY A 78 -18.11 1.93 -13.20
CA GLY A 78 -18.70 1.33 -12.00
C GLY A 78 -17.77 0.39 -11.20
N PHE A 79 -16.49 0.29 -11.57
CA PHE A 79 -15.50 -0.49 -10.81
C PHE A 79 -14.85 0.37 -9.72
N TYR A 80 -15.12 0.03 -8.47
CA TYR A 80 -14.56 0.76 -7.31
C TYR A 80 -13.46 0.00 -6.56
N GLY A 81 -13.33 -1.30 -6.79
CA GLY A 81 -12.29 -2.15 -6.21
C GLY A 81 -10.93 -1.99 -6.93
N LEU A 82 -10.39 -0.78 -6.99
CA LEU A 82 -9.17 -0.48 -7.75
C LEU A 82 -7.91 -0.65 -6.91
N THR A 83 -6.90 -1.31 -7.46
CA THR A 83 -5.54 -1.35 -6.95
C THR A 83 -4.54 -1.07 -8.05
N SER A 84 -3.31 -0.73 -7.67
CA SER A 84 -2.22 -0.58 -8.61
C SER A 84 -0.90 -0.89 -7.94
N HIS A 85 0.09 -1.27 -8.74
CA HIS A 85 1.42 -1.61 -8.24
C HIS A 85 2.51 -1.33 -9.28
N ASP A 86 3.75 -1.27 -8.81
CA ASP A 86 4.93 -1.06 -9.66
C ASP A 86 5.25 -2.33 -10.45
N ALA A 87 5.06 -2.28 -11.76
CA ALA A 87 5.27 -3.43 -12.64
C ALA A 87 6.75 -3.87 -12.70
N LEU A 88 7.70 -3.02 -12.31
CA LEU A 88 9.12 -3.39 -12.20
C LEU A 88 9.44 -4.09 -10.87
N GLY A 89 8.48 -4.19 -9.95
CA GLY A 89 8.65 -4.86 -8.66
C GLY A 89 9.65 -4.17 -7.75
N ARG A 90 9.83 -2.83 -7.88
CA ARG A 90 10.80 -2.08 -7.06
C ARG A 90 10.19 -1.55 -5.76
N GLY A 91 8.95 -1.92 -5.44
CA GLY A 91 8.26 -1.52 -4.21
C GLY A 91 8.01 0.00 -4.12
N ARG A 92 7.88 0.68 -5.27
CA ARG A 92 7.67 2.12 -5.34
C ARG A 92 6.20 2.45 -5.05
N MET A 93 5.98 3.44 -4.19
CA MET A 93 4.66 4.00 -3.95
C MET A 93 4.23 4.89 -5.12
N GLN A 94 3.00 4.70 -5.59
CA GLN A 94 2.39 5.49 -6.65
C GLN A 94 1.72 6.75 -6.08
N ALA A 95 2.47 7.57 -5.35
CA ALA A 95 1.89 8.75 -4.66
C ALA A 95 1.29 9.80 -5.61
N PHE A 96 1.70 9.80 -6.88
CA PHE A 96 1.19 10.69 -7.91
C PHE A 96 0.91 9.88 -9.18
N ASP A 97 -0.30 9.32 -9.31
CA ASP A 97 -0.69 8.40 -10.39
C ASP A 97 -0.50 9.00 -11.79
N ARG A 98 -0.57 10.32 -11.93
CA ARG A 98 -0.29 11.03 -13.19
C ARG A 98 1.16 10.86 -13.69
N ASN A 99 2.09 10.48 -12.81
CA ASN A 99 3.48 10.19 -13.15
C ASN A 99 3.72 8.71 -13.51
N TRP A 100 2.65 7.95 -13.78
CA TRP A 100 2.70 6.53 -14.08
C TRP A 100 1.85 6.20 -15.30
N LYS A 101 2.27 5.16 -16.03
CA LYS A 101 1.52 4.57 -17.15
C LYS A 101 1.28 3.09 -16.91
N VAL A 102 0.12 2.61 -17.32
CA VAL A 102 -0.30 1.22 -17.21
C VAL A 102 0.43 0.36 -18.24
N CYS A 103 0.99 -0.75 -17.79
CA CYS A 103 1.65 -1.76 -18.62
C CYS A 103 0.82 -3.03 -18.77
N ALA A 104 0.05 -3.38 -17.75
CA ALA A 104 -0.89 -4.48 -17.78
C ALA A 104 -2.05 -4.21 -16.81
N GLN A 105 -3.15 -4.94 -16.99
CA GLN A 105 -4.31 -4.88 -16.11
C GLN A 105 -4.85 -6.28 -15.83
N THR A 106 -5.39 -6.48 -14.63
CA THR A 106 -6.13 -7.68 -14.26
C THR A 106 -7.45 -7.27 -13.62
N PRO A 107 -8.61 -7.78 -14.08
CA PRO A 107 -8.79 -8.67 -15.22
C PRO A 107 -8.51 -7.98 -16.56
N ALA A 108 -8.35 -8.78 -17.61
CA ALA A 108 -8.26 -8.27 -18.98
C ALA A 108 -9.53 -7.48 -19.36
N ALA A 109 -9.42 -6.62 -20.36
CA ALA A 109 -10.56 -5.86 -20.86
C ALA A 109 -11.73 -6.79 -21.26
N GLY A 110 -12.96 -6.34 -21.02
CA GLY A 110 -14.15 -7.14 -21.26
C GLY A 110 -15.29 -6.85 -20.28
N LYS A 111 -16.31 -7.70 -20.28
CA LYS A 111 -17.43 -7.62 -19.34
C LYS A 111 -17.10 -8.34 -18.04
N HIS A 112 -17.26 -7.63 -16.92
CA HIS A 112 -17.00 -8.15 -15.57
C HIS A 112 -18.06 -7.67 -14.58
N PRO A 113 -18.32 -8.40 -13.49
CA PRO A 113 -19.06 -7.89 -12.33
C PRO A 113 -18.43 -6.60 -11.78
N THR A 114 -19.23 -5.60 -11.42
CA THR A 114 -18.73 -4.29 -10.93
C THR A 114 -18.01 -4.36 -9.58
N ASP A 115 -18.25 -5.42 -8.80
CA ASP A 115 -17.52 -5.74 -7.56
C ASP A 115 -16.15 -6.41 -7.81
N THR A 116 -15.80 -6.68 -9.07
CA THR A 116 -14.50 -7.23 -9.44
C THR A 116 -13.39 -6.26 -9.07
N LYS A 117 -12.33 -6.77 -8.44
CA LYS A 117 -11.11 -6.00 -8.19
C LYS A 117 -10.33 -5.83 -9.48
N VAL A 118 -9.96 -4.59 -9.79
CA VAL A 118 -9.15 -4.24 -10.96
C VAL A 118 -7.78 -3.78 -10.46
N ASP A 119 -6.73 -4.48 -10.89
CA ASP A 119 -5.35 -4.18 -10.56
C ASP A 119 -4.61 -3.67 -11.80
N PHE A 120 -3.99 -2.50 -11.70
CA PHE A 120 -3.15 -1.92 -12.74
C PHE A 120 -1.66 -2.07 -12.40
N ALA A 121 -0.94 -2.82 -13.22
CA ALA A 121 0.53 -2.85 -13.19
C ALA A 121 1.06 -1.64 -13.95
N ALA A 122 1.83 -0.78 -13.30
CA ALA A 122 2.26 0.49 -13.88
C ALA A 122 3.76 0.78 -13.67
N VAL A 123 4.34 1.57 -14.58
CA VAL A 123 5.73 2.07 -14.49
C VAL A 123 5.76 3.59 -14.59
N LYS A 124 6.90 4.21 -14.26
CA LYS A 124 7.07 5.65 -14.50
C LYS A 124 6.98 5.97 -15.99
N LEU A 125 6.59 7.20 -16.32
CA LEU A 125 6.31 7.60 -17.71
C LEU A 125 7.47 7.29 -18.67
N GLU A 126 8.71 7.52 -18.23
CA GLU A 126 9.93 7.36 -19.00
C GLU A 126 10.46 5.91 -19.00
N GLU A 127 9.88 5.02 -18.21
CA GLU A 127 10.32 3.62 -18.12
C GLU A 127 9.65 2.74 -19.17
N ALA A 128 10.34 1.69 -19.59
CA ALA A 128 9.76 0.67 -20.45
C ALA A 128 8.86 -0.27 -19.63
N CYS A 129 7.72 -0.66 -20.21
CA CYS A 129 6.92 -1.74 -19.65
C CYS A 129 7.71 -3.06 -19.74
N PRO A 130 7.79 -3.84 -18.66
CA PRO A 130 8.45 -5.13 -18.72
C PRO A 130 7.62 -6.10 -19.58
N SER A 131 8.28 -7.09 -20.18
CA SER A 131 7.60 -8.16 -20.94
C SER A 131 6.71 -9.04 -20.06
N LYS A 132 7.05 -9.14 -18.77
CA LYS A 132 6.28 -9.79 -17.74
C LYS A 132 6.19 -8.87 -16.53
N ASP A 133 4.98 -8.75 -16.00
CA ASP A 133 4.74 -8.07 -14.74
C ASP A 133 5.53 -8.73 -13.59
N ALA A 134 6.04 -7.91 -12.67
CA ALA A 134 6.71 -8.42 -11.50
C ALA A 134 5.69 -9.02 -10.53
N ASP A 135 5.98 -10.22 -10.03
CA ASP A 135 5.12 -10.85 -9.04
C ASP A 135 5.00 -9.93 -7.80
N LYS A 136 3.77 -9.77 -7.28
CA LYS A 136 3.55 -9.00 -6.05
C LYS A 136 4.44 -9.56 -4.93
N PRO A 137 5.12 -8.70 -4.14
CA PRO A 137 5.92 -9.15 -3.02
C PRO A 137 5.14 -10.12 -2.12
N GLN A 138 5.66 -11.33 -1.96
CA GLN A 138 5.12 -12.31 -1.03
C GLN A 138 6.00 -12.34 0.22
N PRO A 139 5.43 -12.38 1.43
CA PRO A 139 6.21 -12.55 2.65
C PRO A 139 7.15 -13.75 2.54
N ALA A 140 8.37 -13.61 3.05
CA ALA A 140 9.31 -14.71 3.10
C ALA A 140 8.75 -15.82 4.00
N GLY A 141 8.93 -17.07 3.57
CA GLY A 141 8.70 -18.24 4.41
C GLY A 141 9.87 -18.47 5.37
N SER A 142 10.17 -19.73 5.68
CA SER A 142 11.26 -20.10 6.60
C SER A 142 12.67 -19.94 6.02
N THR A 143 12.82 -19.61 4.73
CA THR A 143 14.11 -19.52 4.04
C THR A 143 14.31 -18.18 3.35
N MET A 144 15.56 -17.73 3.30
CA MET A 144 15.99 -16.47 2.72
C MET A 144 15.72 -16.46 1.20
N PRO A 145 14.86 -15.56 0.69
CA PRO A 145 14.64 -15.42 -0.75
C PRO A 145 15.88 -14.90 -1.48
N ASN A 146 15.92 -15.11 -2.80
CA ASN A 146 16.94 -14.50 -3.64
C ASN A 146 16.54 -13.06 -4.01
N PHE A 147 17.29 -12.09 -3.49
CA PHE A 147 17.09 -10.67 -3.73
C PHE A 147 18.05 -10.06 -4.75
N LYS A 148 18.94 -10.85 -5.37
CA LYS A 148 19.87 -10.33 -6.38
C LYS A 148 19.10 -9.65 -7.53
N GLY A 149 19.45 -8.39 -7.83
CA GLY A 149 18.79 -7.56 -8.85
C GLY A 149 17.42 -7.00 -8.44
N LYS A 150 16.89 -7.37 -7.27
CA LYS A 150 15.67 -6.78 -6.71
C LYS A 150 16.00 -5.48 -5.99
N SER A 151 15.01 -4.60 -5.82
CA SER A 151 15.23 -3.36 -5.08
C SER A 151 15.37 -3.63 -3.58
N VAL A 152 16.11 -2.79 -2.88
CA VAL A 152 16.22 -2.84 -1.42
C VAL A 152 14.84 -2.70 -0.77
N LYS A 153 13.99 -1.83 -1.31
CA LYS A 153 12.62 -1.63 -0.81
C LYS A 153 11.78 -2.90 -0.94
N ALA A 154 11.87 -3.61 -2.07
CA ALA A 154 11.15 -4.85 -2.29
C ALA A 154 11.63 -5.94 -1.30
N ALA A 155 12.93 -6.01 -1.01
CA ALA A 155 13.44 -6.95 -0.02
C ALA A 155 12.87 -6.70 1.38
N ARG A 156 12.70 -5.44 1.78
CA ARG A 156 12.07 -5.07 3.06
C ARG A 156 10.57 -5.32 3.12
N GLU A 157 9.87 -5.36 1.99
CA GLU A 157 8.44 -5.73 1.95
C GLU A 157 8.23 -7.22 2.14
N VAL A 158 9.22 -8.02 1.72
CA VAL A 158 9.18 -9.48 1.78
C VAL A 158 9.66 -10.00 3.15
N LEU A 159 10.72 -9.41 3.72
CA LEU A 159 11.25 -9.84 5.01
C LEU A 159 10.38 -9.31 6.17
N ASP A 160 10.21 -10.13 7.21
CA ASP A 160 9.49 -9.72 8.42
C ASP A 160 10.15 -8.49 9.04
N ARG A 161 9.33 -7.58 9.57
CA ARG A 161 9.77 -6.31 10.16
C ARG A 161 10.67 -6.48 11.39
N ALA A 162 10.69 -7.66 12.00
CA ALA A 162 11.57 -8.02 13.11
C ALA A 162 13.04 -8.22 12.67
N TYR A 163 13.32 -8.47 11.39
CA TYR A 163 14.70 -8.65 10.94
C TYR A 163 15.48 -7.34 10.95
N SER A 164 16.64 -7.38 11.59
CA SER A 164 17.63 -6.30 11.49
C SER A 164 18.30 -6.36 10.12
N ILE A 165 18.04 -5.36 9.26
CA ILE A 165 18.59 -5.30 7.90
C ILE A 165 19.56 -4.11 7.80
N THR A 166 20.82 -4.41 7.51
CA THR A 166 21.85 -3.43 7.15
C THR A 166 22.02 -3.38 5.63
N VAL A 167 22.10 -2.19 5.06
CA VAL A 167 22.29 -1.99 3.62
C VAL A 167 23.49 -1.08 3.39
N ASN A 168 24.46 -1.57 2.63
CA ASN A 168 25.65 -0.81 2.26
C ASN A 168 25.63 -0.48 0.77
N ASP A 169 26.18 0.69 0.40
CA ASP A 169 26.57 0.96 -0.99
C ASP A 169 27.77 0.06 -1.34
N ALA A 170 27.63 -0.77 -2.37
CA ALA A 170 28.68 -1.67 -2.81
C ALA A 170 29.78 -0.95 -3.59
N THR A 171 29.56 0.31 -3.99
CA THR A 171 30.58 1.14 -4.65
C THR A 171 31.53 1.76 -3.63
N SER A 172 32.71 2.20 -4.09
CA SER A 172 33.67 2.94 -3.26
C SER A 172 33.19 4.34 -2.85
N GLN A 173 31.98 4.76 -3.25
CA GLN A 173 31.43 6.07 -2.91
C GLN A 173 30.81 6.12 -1.51
N HIS A 174 30.54 4.96 -0.89
CA HIS A 174 29.97 4.86 0.46
C HIS A 174 28.72 5.73 0.69
N ARG A 175 27.84 5.82 -0.32
CA ARG A 175 26.66 6.68 -0.21
C ARG A 175 25.64 6.08 0.74
N ILE A 176 24.81 6.95 1.30
CA ILE A 176 23.62 6.52 2.03
C ILE A 176 22.62 5.94 1.02
N VAL A 177 22.09 4.76 1.32
CA VAL A 177 21.04 4.10 0.54
C VAL A 177 19.69 4.76 0.85
N PHE A 178 19.55 6.00 0.38
CA PHE A 178 18.30 6.75 0.46
C PHE A 178 17.40 6.42 -0.74
N MET A 179 16.09 6.39 -0.50
CA MET A 179 15.08 6.00 -1.48
C MET A 179 15.34 4.60 -2.05
N GLU A 180 15.26 3.59 -1.17
CA GLU A 180 15.64 2.18 -1.38
C GLU A 180 15.08 1.52 -2.65
N SER A 181 13.98 2.02 -3.21
CA SER A 181 13.46 1.55 -4.51
C SER A 181 14.37 1.85 -5.71
N ASN A 182 15.30 2.81 -5.58
CA ASN A 182 16.24 3.18 -6.63
C ASN A 182 17.53 2.36 -6.60
N TRP A 183 17.66 1.46 -5.64
CA TRP A 183 18.85 0.67 -5.37
C TRP A 183 18.57 -0.80 -5.57
N GLN A 184 19.42 -1.49 -6.33
CA GLN A 184 19.37 -2.92 -6.57
C GLN A 184 20.38 -3.66 -5.68
N ILE A 185 19.99 -4.81 -5.16
CA ILE A 185 20.86 -5.66 -4.32
C ILE A 185 21.78 -6.47 -5.23
N CYS A 186 23.09 -6.35 -5.00
CA CYS A 186 24.12 -7.12 -5.71
C CYS A 186 24.45 -8.42 -4.98
N THR A 187 24.61 -8.33 -3.66
CA THR A 187 24.91 -9.48 -2.79
C THR A 187 24.10 -9.41 -1.50
N GLN A 188 23.79 -10.59 -0.96
CA GLN A 188 23.03 -10.76 0.27
C GLN A 188 23.73 -11.73 1.21
N ASN A 189 23.57 -11.49 2.51
CA ASN A 189 24.00 -12.39 3.57
C ASN A 189 22.88 -12.41 4.64
N PRO A 190 22.31 -13.57 4.99
CA PRO A 190 22.64 -14.92 4.51
C PRO A 190 22.33 -15.15 3.01
N PRO A 191 22.98 -16.15 2.37
CA PRO A 191 22.72 -16.48 0.98
C PRO A 191 21.30 -17.05 0.81
N ALA A 192 20.77 -16.99 -0.42
CA ALA A 192 19.45 -17.52 -0.74
C ALA A 192 19.33 -19.01 -0.33
N GLY A 193 18.17 -19.39 0.19
CA GLY A 193 17.88 -20.73 0.69
C GLY A 193 18.31 -21.00 2.14
N THR A 194 19.09 -20.11 2.75
CA THR A 194 19.44 -20.23 4.18
C THR A 194 18.20 -20.05 5.05
N GLU A 195 18.09 -20.79 6.14
CA GLU A 195 17.02 -20.62 7.13
C GLU A 195 17.01 -19.19 7.71
N LEU A 196 15.81 -18.62 7.82
CA LEU A 196 15.55 -17.33 8.44
C LEU A 196 15.30 -17.53 9.93
N ASP A 197 16.37 -17.51 10.73
CA ASP A 197 16.36 -17.80 12.18
C ASP A 197 16.42 -16.55 13.08
N GLY A 198 16.23 -15.37 12.50
CA GLY A 198 16.30 -14.09 13.21
C GLY A 198 17.69 -13.43 13.22
N ARG A 199 18.70 -14.06 12.60
CA ARG A 199 20.01 -13.39 12.44
C ARG A 199 19.92 -12.13 11.58
N PRO A 200 20.79 -11.12 11.81
CA PRO A 200 20.82 -9.91 10.99
C PRO A 200 21.10 -10.21 9.51
N VAL A 201 20.41 -9.48 8.65
CA VAL A 201 20.55 -9.56 7.19
C VAL A 201 21.40 -8.38 6.70
N LYS A 202 22.34 -8.64 5.81
CA LYS A 202 23.17 -7.63 5.16
C LYS A 202 22.96 -7.67 3.66
N PHE A 203 22.71 -6.51 3.07
CA PHE A 203 22.68 -6.31 1.62
C PHE A 203 23.78 -5.34 1.21
N ASN A 204 24.47 -5.64 0.12
CA ASN A 204 25.27 -4.65 -0.60
C ASN A 204 24.53 -4.31 -1.89
N ALA A 205 24.27 -3.02 -2.09
CA ALA A 205 23.42 -2.52 -3.15
C ALA A 205 24.09 -1.39 -3.93
N VAL A 206 23.68 -1.21 -5.18
CA VAL A 206 24.09 -0.11 -6.08
C VAL A 206 22.84 0.51 -6.69
N LYS A 207 22.95 1.65 -7.37
CA LYS A 207 21.78 2.19 -8.09
C LYS A 207 21.45 1.32 -9.30
N PHE A 208 20.19 1.27 -9.73
CA PHE A 208 19.76 0.45 -10.87
C PHE A 208 20.49 0.75 -12.21
N ASN A 209 21.12 1.92 -12.34
CA ASN A 209 21.91 2.30 -13.51
C ASN A 209 23.43 2.04 -13.34
N GLU A 210 23.83 1.38 -12.26
CA GLU A 210 25.21 1.06 -11.94
C GLU A 210 25.42 -0.47 -11.94
N PRO A 211 26.62 -0.94 -12.30
CA PRO A 211 26.91 -2.37 -12.29
C PRO A 211 27.03 -2.93 -10.88
N CYS A 212 26.56 -4.16 -10.73
CA CYS A 212 27.02 -5.12 -9.75
C CYS A 212 28.17 -5.95 -10.39
#